data_AF-D7KAL7-F1
#
_entry.id   AF-D7KAL7-F1
#
_cell.length_a   1.000
_cell.length_b   1.000
_cell.length_c   1.000
_cell.angle_alpha   90.00
_cell.angle_beta   90.00
_cell.angle_gamma   90.00
#
_symmetry.space_group_name_H-M   'P 1'
#
loop_
_entity.id
_entity.type
_entity.pdbx_description
1 polymer ?
#
loop_
_entity_poly.entity_id
_entity_poly.type
_entity_poly.pdbx_seq_one_letter_code
_entity_poly.pdbx_strand_id
1 'polypeptide(L)'
;MKLLTTALFAIAFGILVGLSFPSLWITETSLPRNLLRSIAISLRDSGIATPPKAIDISKACAERLPPGIIASESDLYLRRLWGNPDEDLKKQPRYLATFTVGYNQRHNIDACVNKFSDNFTIVLFHYDGITSAWNDEFEWSKNAIHISVKRQTKWWYAKRFLHPDIVARYDYIFIWDEDLGVDHFNAEEYIHMVKKHGLEISQPGLDPERGFNWQITKRREHSEVHKETDEKLDWCSHPPRPPCAAFVEIMAPVFSRDAWRCVWHMIQNDLVHGWGLDFALRRCVEEPAFENIGIVDSQWIVHQFIPSLGNQGKEDNGKAPWQGVRDRCQMEWKMFENRVDAAEKDYFKSLQVESPSNSTTSQ
;
A
#
# COMPACT_ATOMS: atom_id res chain seq x y z
N MET A 1 26.31 11.95 53.24
CA MET A 1 27.42 11.56 52.32
C MET A 1 27.48 10.08 51.93
N LYS A 2 26.80 9.13 52.61
CA LYS A 2 26.86 7.69 52.26
C LYS A 2 25.74 7.15 51.35
N LEU A 3 24.71 7.95 51.03
CA LEU A 3 23.58 7.57 50.16
C LEU A 3 23.72 8.08 48.71
N LEU A 4 24.46 9.19 48.50
CA LEU A 4 24.74 9.69 47.14
C LEU A 4 25.80 8.84 46.41
N THR A 5 26.73 8.23 47.14
CA THR A 5 27.78 7.39 46.57
C THR A 5 27.25 6.04 46.06
N THR A 6 26.20 5.50 46.67
CA THR A 6 25.59 4.22 46.26
C THR A 6 24.75 4.35 44.99
N ALA A 7 24.08 5.50 44.79
CA ALA A 7 23.29 5.77 43.58
C ALA A 7 24.17 5.98 42.33
N LEU A 8 25.34 6.61 42.48
CA LEU A 8 26.27 6.82 41.38
C LEU A 8 26.97 5.53 40.92
N PHE A 9 27.20 4.57 41.83
CA PHE A 9 27.75 3.26 41.47
C PHE A 9 26.76 2.37 40.70
N ALA A 10 25.45 2.47 40.99
CA ALA A 10 24.42 1.72 40.26
C ALA A 10 24.24 2.23 38.81
N ILE A 11 24.37 3.53 38.58
CA ILE A 11 24.29 4.14 37.24
C ILE A 11 25.55 3.80 36.42
N ALA A 12 26.74 3.83 37.04
CA ALA A 12 27.99 3.47 36.37
C ALA A 12 28.07 1.97 36.00
N PHE A 13 27.52 1.08 36.82
CA PHE A 13 27.50 -0.37 36.52
C PHE A 13 26.51 -0.74 35.41
N GLY A 14 25.38 -0.03 35.30
CA GLY A 14 24.42 -0.20 34.21
C GLY A 14 24.97 0.23 32.84
N ILE A 15 25.81 1.27 32.80
CA ILE A 15 26.46 1.75 31.58
C ILE A 15 27.56 0.78 31.11
N LEU A 16 28.27 0.13 32.03
CA LEU A 16 29.36 -0.81 31.68
C LEU A 16 28.84 -2.15 31.10
N VAL A 17 27.68 -2.63 31.54
CA VAL A 17 27.04 -3.83 30.98
C VAL A 17 26.37 -3.54 29.63
N GLY A 18 25.89 -2.30 29.41
CA GLY A 18 25.34 -1.87 28.12
C GLY A 18 26.38 -1.66 27.00
N LEU A 19 27.66 -1.49 27.35
CA LEU A 19 28.76 -1.27 26.40
C LEU A 19 29.58 -2.54 26.06
N SER A 20 29.15 -3.72 26.51
CA SER A 20 29.89 -4.98 26.32
C SER A 20 29.25 -5.98 25.35
N PHE A 21 28.30 -5.55 24.52
CA PHE A 21 27.90 -6.33 23.34
C PHE A 21 28.58 -5.74 22.11
N PRO A 22 29.58 -6.40 21.50
CA PRO A 22 29.95 -6.09 20.14
C PRO A 22 28.72 -6.38 19.28
N SER A 23 28.24 -5.37 18.58
CA SER A 23 27.36 -5.57 17.44
C SER A 23 28.01 -6.62 16.54
N LEU A 24 27.36 -7.78 16.42
CA LEU A 24 27.71 -8.76 15.41
C LEU A 24 27.48 -8.08 14.06
N TRP A 25 28.56 -7.61 13.46
CA TRP A 25 28.63 -7.24 12.06
C TRP A 25 28.17 -8.47 11.27
N ILE A 26 26.97 -8.41 10.73
CA ILE A 26 26.59 -9.30 9.64
C ILE A 26 27.46 -8.86 8.47
N THR A 27 28.45 -9.67 8.15
CA THR A 27 29.26 -9.52 6.94
C THR A 27 28.32 -9.51 5.74
N GLU A 28 28.32 -8.38 5.02
CA GLU A 28 27.84 -8.29 3.65
C GLU A 28 28.40 -9.46 2.84
N THR A 29 27.52 -10.30 2.32
CA THR A 29 27.85 -11.14 1.17
C THR A 29 27.21 -10.46 -0.04
N SER A 30 27.96 -9.58 -0.68
CA SER A 30 27.59 -9.05 -1.99
C SER A 30 27.78 -10.17 -3.02
N LEU A 31 26.67 -10.80 -3.41
CA LEU A 31 26.68 -11.74 -4.51
C LEU A 31 26.91 -10.96 -5.83
N PRO A 32 27.88 -11.36 -6.67
CA PRO A 32 28.17 -10.67 -7.92
C PRO A 32 26.95 -10.63 -8.83
N ARG A 33 26.69 -9.46 -9.44
CA ARG A 33 25.57 -9.15 -10.35
C ARG A 33 25.43 -10.16 -11.52
N ASN A 34 26.50 -10.88 -11.86
CA ASN A 34 26.52 -11.91 -12.89
C ASN A 34 25.82 -13.23 -12.48
N LEU A 35 25.72 -13.54 -11.18
CA LEU A 35 25.04 -14.74 -10.69
C LEU A 35 23.51 -14.60 -10.74
N LEU A 36 22.98 -13.40 -10.48
CA LEU A 36 21.55 -13.13 -10.61
C LEU A 36 21.10 -13.21 -12.08
N ARG A 37 21.94 -12.79 -13.01
CA ARG A 37 21.67 -12.88 -14.45
C ARG A 37 21.73 -14.33 -14.96
N SER A 38 22.62 -15.16 -14.42
CA SER A 38 22.69 -16.58 -14.78
C SER A 38 21.54 -17.39 -14.22
N ILE A 39 21.02 -17.06 -13.03
CA ILE A 39 19.83 -17.72 -12.44
C ILE A 39 18.58 -17.39 -13.28
N ALA A 40 18.40 -16.13 -13.69
CA ALA A 40 17.29 -15.71 -14.55
C ALA A 40 17.32 -16.36 -15.95
N ILE A 41 18.52 -16.66 -16.48
CA ILE A 41 18.70 -17.35 -17.77
C ILE A 41 18.58 -18.88 -17.61
N SER A 42 19.06 -19.46 -16.51
CA SER A 42 18.99 -20.91 -16.25
C SER A 42 17.58 -21.41 -15.93
N LEU A 43 16.71 -20.57 -15.36
CA LEU A 43 15.30 -20.89 -15.13
C LEU A 43 14.47 -20.97 -16.42
N ARG A 44 15.04 -20.59 -17.57
CA ARG A 44 14.40 -20.77 -18.89
C ARG A 44 14.63 -22.15 -19.51
N ASP A 45 15.54 -22.98 -18.97
CA ASP A 45 15.98 -24.19 -19.69
C ASP A 45 16.23 -25.44 -18.82
N SER A 46 15.53 -25.56 -17.68
CA SER A 46 15.62 -26.76 -16.83
C SER A 46 14.24 -27.39 -16.64
N GLY A 47 13.92 -28.36 -17.50
CA GLY A 47 12.83 -29.30 -17.25
C GLY A 47 13.14 -30.21 -16.06
N ILE A 48 12.09 -30.48 -15.26
CA ILE A 48 11.99 -31.49 -14.19
C ILE A 48 12.63 -31.03 -12.85
N ALA A 49 11.94 -30.86 -11.73
CA ALA A 49 10.73 -31.49 -11.21
C ALA A 49 9.73 -30.45 -10.65
N THR A 50 8.47 -30.58 -11.00
CA THR A 50 7.39 -29.69 -10.54
C THR A 50 7.06 -30.02 -9.08
N PRO A 51 6.99 -29.02 -8.16
CA PRO A 51 6.26 -29.20 -6.91
C PRO A 51 4.81 -29.58 -7.27
N PRO A 52 4.05 -30.25 -6.39
CA PRO A 52 2.67 -30.60 -6.72
C PRO A 52 1.96 -29.31 -7.10
N LYS A 53 1.66 -29.16 -8.40
CA LYS A 53 0.82 -28.08 -8.90
C LYS A 53 -0.44 -28.20 -8.08
N ALA A 54 -0.67 -27.25 -7.18
CA ALA A 54 -2.01 -26.99 -6.73
C ALA A 54 -2.81 -26.89 -8.03
N ILE A 55 -3.65 -27.90 -8.29
CA ILE A 55 -4.55 -27.86 -9.43
C ILE A 55 -5.33 -26.58 -9.17
N ASP A 56 -5.12 -25.58 -10.01
CA ASP A 56 -5.89 -24.36 -9.92
C ASP A 56 -7.31 -24.74 -10.34
N ILE A 57 -8.09 -25.17 -9.35
CA ILE A 57 -9.45 -25.68 -9.53
C ILE A 57 -10.30 -24.57 -10.17
N SER A 58 -9.95 -23.29 -9.94
CA SER A 58 -10.63 -22.16 -10.57
C SER A 58 -10.43 -22.16 -12.09
N LYS A 59 -9.20 -22.42 -12.55
CA LYS A 59 -8.87 -22.58 -13.98
C LYS A 59 -9.56 -23.80 -14.57
N ALA A 60 -9.54 -24.92 -13.85
CA ALA A 60 -10.22 -26.15 -14.26
C ALA A 60 -11.76 -26.05 -14.31
N CYS A 61 -12.35 -25.12 -13.55
CA CYS A 61 -13.79 -24.84 -13.57
C CYS A 61 -14.18 -23.93 -14.74
N ALA A 62 -13.41 -22.87 -15.02
CA ALA A 62 -13.64 -22.00 -16.17
C ALA A 62 -13.44 -22.75 -17.49
N GLU A 63 -12.47 -23.67 -17.56
CA GLU A 63 -12.21 -24.55 -18.72
C GLU A 63 -13.37 -25.51 -19.04
N ARG A 64 -14.36 -25.68 -18.15
CA ARG A 64 -15.59 -26.45 -18.43
C ARG A 64 -16.65 -25.63 -19.18
N LEU A 65 -16.48 -24.32 -19.25
CA LEU A 65 -17.42 -23.43 -19.92
C LEU A 65 -17.01 -23.25 -21.39
N PRO A 66 -17.98 -23.09 -22.32
CA PRO A 66 -17.66 -22.67 -23.69
C PRO A 66 -16.87 -21.34 -23.68
N PRO A 67 -15.75 -21.21 -24.42
CA PRO A 67 -14.91 -20.02 -24.33
C PRO A 67 -15.64 -18.69 -24.58
N GLY A 68 -16.67 -18.70 -25.42
CA GLY A 68 -17.46 -17.51 -25.76
C GLY A 68 -18.37 -16.96 -24.65
N ILE A 69 -18.57 -17.68 -23.54
CA ILE A 69 -19.37 -17.20 -22.38
C ILE A 69 -18.52 -16.81 -21.18
N ILE A 70 -17.19 -17.00 -21.25
CA ILE A 70 -16.31 -16.75 -20.11
C ILE A 70 -16.06 -15.24 -19.99
N ALA A 71 -16.51 -14.65 -18.88
CA ALA A 71 -16.06 -13.34 -18.41
C ALA A 71 -15.01 -13.56 -17.31
N SER A 72 -13.73 -13.36 -17.62
CA SER A 72 -12.61 -13.57 -16.69
C SER A 72 -12.45 -12.47 -15.65
N GLU A 73 -13.08 -11.32 -15.89
CA GLU A 73 -13.01 -10.12 -15.06
C GLU A 73 -14.41 -9.55 -14.83
N SER A 74 -14.55 -8.75 -13.79
CA SER A 74 -15.73 -7.95 -13.47
C SER A 74 -15.36 -6.46 -13.49
N ASP A 75 -16.34 -5.62 -13.18
CA ASP A 75 -16.16 -4.18 -12.97
C ASP A 75 -17.11 -3.69 -11.87
N LEU A 76 -16.98 -2.41 -11.51
CA LEU A 76 -17.89 -1.74 -10.59
C LEU A 76 -18.93 -0.87 -11.32
N TYR A 77 -19.10 -1.05 -12.64
CA TYR A 77 -20.04 -0.23 -13.39
C TYR A 77 -21.49 -0.58 -13.04
N LEU A 78 -22.28 0.46 -12.74
CA LEU A 78 -23.69 0.32 -12.42
C LEU A 78 -24.48 -0.04 -13.69
N ARG A 79 -25.29 -1.08 -13.61
CA ARG A 79 -26.17 -1.57 -14.68
C ARG A 79 -27.63 -1.39 -14.27
N ARG A 80 -28.51 -1.11 -15.23
CA ARG A 80 -29.94 -0.89 -14.95
C ARG A 80 -30.63 -2.23 -14.70
N LEU A 81 -31.73 -2.21 -13.96
CA LEU A 81 -32.51 -3.42 -13.65
C LEU A 81 -33.35 -3.93 -14.84
N TRP A 82 -33.50 -3.14 -15.91
CA TRP A 82 -34.30 -3.46 -17.10
C TRP A 82 -33.71 -2.81 -18.36
N GLY A 83 -34.13 -3.30 -19.53
CA GLY A 83 -33.72 -2.75 -20.84
C GLY A 83 -32.60 -3.53 -21.50
N ASN A 84 -31.94 -2.92 -22.48
CA ASN A 84 -30.79 -3.51 -23.18
C ASN A 84 -29.49 -3.20 -22.42
N PRO A 85 -28.68 -4.20 -22.02
CA PRO A 85 -27.39 -4.00 -21.36
C PRO A 85 -26.40 -3.11 -22.14
N ASP A 86 -26.46 -3.12 -23.47
CA ASP A 86 -25.55 -2.31 -24.31
C ASP A 86 -25.76 -0.79 -24.13
N GLU A 87 -26.91 -0.39 -23.60
CA GLU A 87 -27.25 1.02 -23.35
C GLU A 87 -26.85 1.49 -21.94
N ASP A 88 -26.45 0.59 -21.05
CA ASP A 88 -26.16 0.90 -19.65
C ASP A 88 -24.85 1.71 -19.52
N LEU A 89 -23.87 1.43 -20.38
CA LEU A 89 -22.51 1.97 -20.27
C LEU A 89 -22.23 3.04 -21.34
N LYS A 90 -22.97 4.16 -21.29
CA LYS A 90 -22.72 5.32 -22.18
C LYS A 90 -21.34 5.96 -21.98
N LYS A 91 -20.82 5.87 -20.74
CA LYS A 91 -19.47 6.27 -20.35
C LYS A 91 -18.84 5.10 -19.61
N GLN A 92 -17.56 4.86 -19.85
CA GLN A 92 -16.78 3.82 -19.17
C GLN A 92 -15.63 4.49 -18.43
N PRO A 93 -15.82 4.80 -17.12
CA PRO A 93 -14.77 5.37 -16.29
C PRO A 93 -13.50 4.52 -16.34
N ARG A 94 -12.34 5.17 -16.52
CA ARG A 94 -11.03 4.52 -16.63
C ARG A 94 -10.27 4.46 -15.32
N TYR A 95 -10.70 5.23 -14.32
CA TYR A 95 -10.02 5.35 -13.04
C TYR A 95 -10.98 5.07 -11.90
N LEU A 96 -10.45 4.64 -10.77
CA LEU A 96 -11.20 4.35 -9.57
C LEU A 96 -10.66 5.21 -8.42
N ALA A 97 -11.54 5.90 -7.71
CA ALA A 97 -11.19 6.55 -6.45
C ALA A 97 -12.01 6.00 -5.30
N THR A 98 -11.30 5.60 -4.25
CA THR A 98 -11.91 5.06 -3.04
C THR A 98 -11.54 5.90 -1.83
N PHE A 99 -12.53 6.15 -0.98
CA PHE A 99 -12.37 6.91 0.26
C PHE A 99 -12.94 6.10 1.42
N THR A 100 -12.22 6.03 2.53
CA THR A 100 -12.75 5.43 3.77
C THR A 100 -13.27 6.52 4.68
N VAL A 101 -14.60 6.56 4.84
CA VAL A 101 -15.31 7.77 5.25
C VAL A 101 -16.23 7.56 6.45
N GLY A 102 -16.37 8.61 7.23
CA GLY A 102 -17.46 8.83 8.18
C GLY A 102 -18.19 10.12 7.86
N TYR A 103 -19.48 10.16 8.16
CA TYR A 103 -20.39 11.26 7.84
C TYR A 103 -19.94 12.60 8.43
N ASN A 104 -19.21 12.59 9.55
CA ASN A 104 -18.67 13.80 10.16
C ASN A 104 -17.63 14.51 9.27
N GLN A 105 -17.00 13.81 8.32
CA GLN A 105 -16.04 14.37 7.36
C GLN A 105 -16.63 14.59 5.96
N ARG A 106 -17.95 14.49 5.80
CA ARG A 106 -18.61 14.54 4.48
C ARG A 106 -18.29 15.78 3.64
N HIS A 107 -18.11 16.95 4.26
CA HIS A 107 -17.73 18.17 3.53
C HIS A 107 -16.28 18.12 3.02
N ASN A 108 -15.37 17.46 3.75
CA ASN A 108 -14.01 17.27 3.26
C ASN A 108 -14.00 16.28 2.09
N ILE A 109 -14.81 15.21 2.18
CA ILE A 109 -14.99 14.27 1.07
C ILE A 109 -15.66 14.92 -0.14
N ASP A 110 -16.64 15.81 0.06
CA ASP A 110 -17.24 16.60 -1.03
C ASP A 110 -16.17 17.45 -1.73
N ALA A 111 -15.30 18.14 -0.97
CA ALA A 111 -14.18 18.88 -1.55
C ALA A 111 -13.24 17.96 -2.34
N CYS A 112 -12.94 16.75 -1.84
CA CYS A 112 -12.18 15.73 -2.55
C CYS A 112 -12.86 15.32 -3.86
N VAL A 113 -14.11 14.85 -3.82
CA VAL A 113 -14.83 14.31 -4.98
C VAL A 113 -14.95 15.33 -6.10
N ASN A 114 -15.09 16.62 -5.79
CA ASN A 114 -15.10 17.70 -6.77
C ASN A 114 -13.78 17.89 -7.55
N LYS A 115 -12.68 17.21 -7.16
CA LYS A 115 -11.41 17.19 -7.91
C LYS A 115 -11.32 16.04 -8.92
N PHE A 116 -12.31 15.15 -8.95
CA PHE A 116 -12.35 13.99 -9.84
C PHE A 116 -13.38 14.22 -10.95
N SER A 117 -13.01 13.88 -12.18
CA SER A 117 -13.88 14.00 -13.35
C SER A 117 -14.83 12.81 -13.48
N ASP A 118 -15.73 12.86 -14.47
CA ASP A 118 -16.58 11.73 -14.86
C ASP A 118 -15.80 10.48 -15.34
N ASN A 119 -14.48 10.57 -15.53
CA ASN A 119 -13.63 9.40 -15.83
C ASN A 119 -13.35 8.53 -14.60
N PHE A 120 -13.80 8.95 -13.41
CA PHE A 120 -13.61 8.23 -12.16
C PHE A 120 -14.90 7.54 -11.71
N THR A 121 -14.78 6.26 -11.34
CA THR A 121 -15.75 5.62 -10.46
C THR A 121 -15.42 5.99 -9.02
N ILE A 122 -16.40 6.49 -8.27
CA ILE A 122 -16.23 6.84 -6.85
C ILE A 122 -16.83 5.75 -5.98
N VAL A 123 -16.03 5.22 -5.04
CA VAL A 123 -16.47 4.26 -4.04
C VAL A 123 -16.21 4.81 -2.64
N LEU A 124 -17.24 4.81 -1.81
CA LEU A 124 -17.15 5.24 -0.42
C LEU A 124 -17.27 4.03 0.50
N PHE A 125 -16.26 3.84 1.36
CA PHE A 125 -16.21 2.80 2.39
C PHE A 125 -16.63 3.39 3.75
N HIS A 126 -17.87 3.15 4.15
CA HIS A 126 -18.50 3.79 5.32
C HIS A 126 -18.26 2.98 6.59
N TYR A 127 -17.31 3.41 7.41
CA TYR A 127 -17.01 2.73 8.69
C TYR A 127 -18.02 3.06 9.80
N ASP A 128 -18.90 4.03 9.62
CA ASP A 128 -19.88 4.46 10.63
C ASP A 128 -21.28 3.88 10.43
N GLY A 129 -21.58 3.37 9.22
CA GLY A 129 -22.90 2.85 8.88
C GLY A 129 -23.85 3.88 8.24
N ILE A 130 -23.41 5.10 7.96
CA ILE A 130 -24.28 6.19 7.51
C ILE A 130 -24.11 6.39 6.00
N THR A 131 -25.00 5.80 5.21
CA THR A 131 -24.95 5.88 3.73
C THR A 131 -26.00 6.82 3.15
N SER A 132 -27.29 6.58 3.42
CA SER A 132 -28.39 7.30 2.77
C SER A 132 -28.38 8.81 3.01
N ALA A 133 -27.91 9.27 4.17
CA ALA A 133 -27.84 10.69 4.52
C ALA A 133 -26.90 11.51 3.61
N TRP A 134 -25.99 10.85 2.88
CA TRP A 134 -25.16 11.54 1.88
C TRP A 134 -25.97 11.95 0.65
N ASN A 135 -26.94 11.13 0.23
CA ASN A 135 -27.77 11.38 -0.95
C ASN A 135 -28.74 12.55 -0.77
N ASP A 136 -29.05 12.90 0.48
CA ASP A 136 -29.93 14.02 0.82
C ASP A 136 -29.20 15.37 0.68
N GLU A 137 -27.87 15.37 0.77
CA GLU A 137 -27.05 16.59 0.76
C GLU A 137 -26.23 16.75 -0.53
N PHE A 138 -25.77 15.64 -1.12
CA PHE A 138 -24.86 15.64 -2.26
C PHE A 138 -25.44 14.84 -3.44
N GLU A 139 -25.75 15.53 -4.55
CA GLU A 139 -26.29 14.88 -5.76
C GLU A 139 -25.32 13.87 -6.38
N TRP A 140 -24.01 14.15 -6.35
CA TRP A 140 -23.00 13.22 -6.85
C TRP A 140 -22.99 11.90 -6.07
N SER A 141 -23.39 11.91 -4.79
CA SER A 141 -23.43 10.72 -3.94
C SER A 141 -24.40 9.67 -4.47
N LYS A 142 -25.47 10.07 -5.16
CA LYS A 142 -26.45 9.15 -5.76
C LYS A 142 -25.84 8.28 -6.87
N ASN A 143 -24.74 8.75 -7.47
CA ASN A 143 -24.01 8.04 -8.51
C ASN A 143 -22.76 7.32 -7.98
N ALA A 144 -22.40 7.54 -6.70
CA ALA A 144 -21.29 6.86 -6.06
C ALA A 144 -21.71 5.48 -5.54
N ILE A 145 -20.73 4.60 -5.35
CA ILE A 145 -20.95 3.27 -4.78
C ILE A 145 -20.68 3.33 -3.28
N HIS A 146 -21.69 3.00 -2.48
CA HIS A 146 -21.57 2.99 -1.02
C HIS A 146 -21.43 1.54 -0.52
N ILE A 147 -20.33 1.25 0.17
CA ILE A 147 -20.12 -0.03 0.86
C ILE A 147 -19.99 0.26 2.35
N SER A 148 -20.78 -0.40 3.18
CA SER A 148 -20.83 -0.09 4.61
C SER A 148 -20.77 -1.32 5.50
N VAL A 149 -19.75 -1.34 6.35
CA VAL A 149 -19.53 -2.27 7.45
C VAL A 149 -18.94 -1.47 8.61
N LYS A 150 -19.64 -1.49 9.75
CA LYS A 150 -19.24 -0.67 10.90
C LYS A 150 -17.85 -1.05 11.41
N ARG A 151 -17.07 -0.02 11.76
CA ARG A 151 -15.77 -0.09 12.42
C ARG A 151 -14.73 -0.93 11.66
N GLN A 152 -14.76 -0.86 10.34
CA GLN A 152 -13.74 -1.46 9.48
C GLN A 152 -12.83 -0.37 8.90
N THR A 153 -11.56 -0.74 8.69
CA THR A 153 -10.50 0.12 8.18
C THR A 153 -10.41 0.09 6.67
N LYS A 154 -9.71 1.07 6.09
CA LYS A 154 -9.45 1.19 4.64
C LYS A 154 -8.96 -0.09 3.99
N TRP A 155 -7.93 -0.70 4.58
CA TRP A 155 -7.31 -1.90 4.03
C TRP A 155 -8.15 -3.16 4.21
N TRP A 156 -9.03 -3.21 5.22
CA TRP A 156 -10.02 -4.28 5.35
C TRP A 156 -11.01 -4.27 4.18
N TYR A 157 -11.51 -3.09 3.80
CA TYR A 157 -12.39 -2.90 2.65
C TYR A 157 -11.67 -3.21 1.35
N ALA A 158 -10.49 -2.62 1.14
CA ALA A 158 -9.71 -2.82 -0.08
C ALA A 158 -9.43 -4.31 -0.35
N LYS A 159 -9.07 -5.08 0.69
CA LYS A 159 -8.85 -6.53 0.56
C LYS A 159 -10.09 -7.30 0.10
N ARG A 160 -11.30 -6.85 0.44
CA ARG A 160 -12.55 -7.58 0.21
C ARG A 160 -13.32 -7.14 -1.01
N PHE A 161 -13.25 -5.85 -1.35
CA PHE A 161 -14.09 -5.25 -2.39
C PHE A 161 -13.30 -4.77 -3.62
N LEU A 162 -11.98 -4.68 -3.51
CA LEU A 162 -11.11 -4.29 -4.64
C LEU A 162 -10.26 -5.48 -5.11
N HIS A 163 -10.89 -6.65 -5.29
CA HIS A 163 -10.19 -7.81 -5.86
C HIS A 163 -9.61 -7.46 -7.24
N PRO A 164 -8.40 -7.91 -7.62
CA PRO A 164 -7.76 -7.50 -8.87
C PRO A 164 -8.64 -7.74 -10.10
N ASP A 165 -9.32 -8.89 -10.16
CA ASP A 165 -10.22 -9.21 -11.28
C ASP A 165 -11.54 -8.40 -11.27
N ILE A 166 -11.90 -7.73 -10.16
CA ILE A 166 -13.04 -6.80 -10.11
C ILE A 166 -12.63 -5.40 -10.57
N VAL A 167 -11.40 -4.98 -10.27
CA VAL A 167 -10.92 -3.64 -10.59
C VAL A 167 -10.01 -3.60 -11.83
N ALA A 168 -9.88 -4.71 -12.54
CA ALA A 168 -9.02 -4.84 -13.73
C ALA A 168 -9.40 -3.90 -14.89
N ARG A 169 -10.61 -3.33 -14.89
CA ARG A 169 -11.02 -2.32 -15.88
C ARG A 169 -10.44 -0.93 -15.62
N TYR A 170 -9.95 -0.66 -14.41
CA TYR A 170 -9.40 0.64 -14.05
C TYR A 170 -7.89 0.66 -14.25
N ASP A 171 -7.39 1.69 -14.94
CA ASP A 171 -5.95 1.84 -15.19
C ASP A 171 -5.20 2.28 -13.92
N TYR A 172 -5.85 3.11 -13.10
CA TYR A 172 -5.31 3.60 -11.83
C TYR A 172 -6.39 3.59 -10.73
N ILE A 173 -5.94 3.26 -9.52
CA ILE A 173 -6.78 3.03 -8.34
C ILE A 173 -6.26 3.89 -7.18
N PHE A 174 -7.07 4.86 -6.74
CA PHE A 174 -6.78 5.75 -5.62
C PHE A 174 -7.40 5.16 -4.35
N ILE A 175 -6.60 5.08 -3.28
CA ILE A 175 -7.03 4.50 -1.99
C ILE A 175 -6.74 5.50 -0.87
N TRP A 176 -7.62 6.47 -0.70
CA TRP A 176 -7.35 7.66 0.08
C TRP A 176 -8.06 7.66 1.44
N ASP A 177 -7.40 8.28 2.42
CA ASP A 177 -8.01 8.65 3.70
C ASP A 177 -8.92 9.87 3.53
N GLU A 178 -9.76 10.12 4.54
CA GLU A 178 -10.78 11.17 4.49
C GLU A 178 -10.33 12.54 5.00
N ASP A 179 -9.12 12.66 5.56
CA ASP A 179 -8.59 13.86 6.21
C ASP A 179 -7.57 14.61 5.34
N LEU A 180 -7.82 14.64 4.03
CA LEU A 180 -6.97 15.26 3.02
C LEU A 180 -7.56 16.59 2.54
N GLY A 181 -6.75 17.66 2.57
CA GLY A 181 -7.04 18.92 1.90
C GLY A 181 -6.52 18.89 0.46
N VAL A 182 -7.36 19.28 -0.49
CA VAL A 182 -7.11 19.06 -1.94
C VAL A 182 -7.17 20.34 -2.77
N ASP A 183 -6.99 21.51 -2.15
CA ASP A 183 -7.13 22.81 -2.83
C ASP A 183 -6.23 22.92 -4.06
N HIS A 184 -5.03 22.34 -3.98
CA HIS A 184 -3.99 22.35 -5.02
C HIS A 184 -3.89 21.06 -5.83
N PHE A 185 -4.88 20.19 -5.75
CA PHE A 185 -4.93 18.92 -6.44
C PHE A 185 -5.96 18.92 -7.57
N ASN A 186 -5.60 18.29 -8.69
CA ASN A 186 -6.46 17.94 -9.81
C ASN A 186 -6.15 16.50 -10.25
N ALA A 187 -7.16 15.63 -10.28
CA ALA A 187 -6.95 14.20 -10.52
C ALA A 187 -6.49 13.88 -11.96
N GLU A 188 -6.93 14.65 -12.96
CA GLU A 188 -6.54 14.43 -14.36
C GLU A 188 -5.10 14.87 -14.60
N GLU A 189 -4.71 16.03 -14.08
CA GLU A 189 -3.32 16.50 -14.14
C GLU A 189 -2.38 15.57 -13.36
N TYR A 190 -2.83 15.04 -12.22
CA TYR A 190 -2.09 14.04 -11.46
C TYR A 190 -1.86 12.78 -12.29
N ILE A 191 -2.90 12.20 -12.90
CA ILE A 191 -2.76 11.02 -13.75
C ILE A 191 -1.88 11.32 -14.98
N HIS A 192 -1.96 12.53 -15.54
CA HIS A 192 -1.08 12.95 -16.61
C HIS A 192 0.40 12.87 -16.19
N MET A 193 0.74 13.37 -14.99
CA MET A 193 2.11 13.26 -14.45
C MET A 193 2.53 11.83 -14.16
N VAL A 194 1.66 11.03 -13.54
CA VAL A 194 1.92 9.61 -13.25
C VAL A 194 2.28 8.85 -14.53
N LYS A 195 1.48 9.03 -15.60
CA LYS A 195 1.74 8.41 -16.91
C LYS A 195 3.01 8.97 -17.57
N LYS A 196 3.22 10.28 -17.54
CA LYS A 196 4.40 10.94 -18.11
C LYS A 196 5.70 10.40 -17.52
N HIS A 197 5.70 10.09 -16.23
CA HIS A 197 6.89 9.64 -15.49
C HIS A 197 6.96 8.13 -15.26
N GLY A 198 6.04 7.36 -15.86
CA GLY A 198 6.01 5.89 -15.77
C GLY A 198 5.85 5.38 -14.34
N LEU A 199 5.05 6.06 -13.52
CA LEU A 199 4.85 5.65 -12.13
C LEU A 199 3.77 4.57 -12.04
N GLU A 200 4.12 3.46 -11.40
CA GLU A 200 3.23 2.34 -11.10
C GLU A 200 2.61 2.46 -9.71
N ILE A 201 3.35 3.05 -8.76
CA ILE A 201 2.87 3.39 -7.42
C ILE A 201 3.24 4.83 -7.12
N SER A 202 2.28 5.64 -6.72
CA SER A 202 2.52 7.06 -6.50
C SER A 202 1.63 7.65 -5.42
N GLN A 203 1.96 8.85 -4.98
CA GLN A 203 1.05 9.70 -4.21
C GLN A 203 1.26 11.17 -4.57
N PRO A 204 0.30 12.06 -4.28
CA PRO A 204 0.55 13.50 -4.29
C PRO A 204 1.64 13.90 -3.29
N GLY A 205 2.37 14.98 -3.57
CA GLY A 205 3.27 15.60 -2.59
C GLY A 205 2.49 16.10 -1.38
N LEU A 206 3.09 16.05 -0.20
CA LEU A 206 2.51 16.60 1.02
C LEU A 206 3.01 18.02 1.27
N ASP A 207 2.07 18.92 1.56
CA ASP A 207 2.38 20.26 1.97
C ASP A 207 3.21 20.27 3.28
N PRO A 208 4.41 20.89 3.28
CA PRO A 208 5.29 20.88 4.44
C PRO A 208 4.77 21.69 5.63
N GLU A 209 3.83 22.63 5.44
CA GLU A 209 3.42 23.56 6.49
C GLU A 209 2.60 22.89 7.61
N ARG A 210 1.91 21.79 7.30
CA ARG A 210 0.99 21.11 8.23
C ARG A 210 1.58 19.87 8.88
N GLY A 211 2.77 19.44 8.41
CA GLY A 211 3.48 18.28 8.93
C GLY A 211 3.32 17.04 8.06
N PHE A 212 4.32 16.18 8.12
CA PHE A 212 4.41 14.91 7.41
C PHE A 212 5.27 13.94 8.24
N ASN A 213 5.07 12.63 8.05
CA ASN A 213 5.81 11.62 8.81
C ASN A 213 7.14 11.23 8.15
N TRP A 214 7.21 11.28 6.82
CA TRP A 214 8.34 10.76 6.04
C TRP A 214 8.90 11.83 5.11
N GLN A 215 10.21 12.09 5.18
CA GLN A 215 10.85 13.14 4.39
C GLN A 215 10.62 13.00 2.88
N ILE A 216 10.57 11.78 2.37
CA ILE A 216 10.26 11.53 0.97
C ILE A 216 8.86 12.03 0.58
N THR A 217 7.88 12.08 1.48
CA THR A 217 6.51 12.51 1.11
C THR A 217 6.38 14.03 0.96
N LYS A 218 7.38 14.79 1.41
CA LYS A 218 7.39 16.25 1.38
C LYS A 218 7.43 16.76 -0.05
N ARG A 219 6.47 17.61 -0.40
CA ARG A 219 6.41 18.28 -1.71
C ARG A 219 7.66 19.12 -1.98
N ARG A 220 8.13 19.12 -3.22
CA ARG A 220 9.17 20.01 -3.76
C ARG A 220 8.60 21.05 -4.71
N GLU A 221 8.92 22.33 -4.50
CA GLU A 221 8.32 23.42 -5.29
C GLU A 221 8.78 23.47 -6.75
N HIS A 222 9.99 22.97 -7.05
CA HIS A 222 10.63 23.09 -8.36
C HIS A 222 10.79 21.75 -9.07
N SER A 223 9.98 20.76 -8.71
CA SER A 223 9.96 19.45 -9.35
C SER A 223 8.55 19.09 -9.78
N GLU A 224 8.42 18.28 -10.84
CA GLU A 224 7.14 17.65 -11.18
C GLU A 224 6.91 16.40 -10.34
N VAL A 225 7.97 15.60 -10.18
CA VAL A 225 7.99 14.32 -9.46
C VAL A 225 9.35 14.14 -8.80
N HIS A 226 9.40 13.47 -7.65
CA HIS A 226 10.63 12.93 -7.12
C HIS A 226 10.46 11.49 -6.61
N LYS A 227 11.58 10.74 -6.57
CA LYS A 227 11.61 9.29 -6.35
C LYS A 227 12.49 8.86 -5.16
N GLU A 228 13.30 9.80 -4.67
CA GLU A 228 14.27 9.62 -3.60
C GLU A 228 14.31 10.88 -2.73
N THR A 229 14.70 10.75 -1.46
CA THR A 229 14.93 11.89 -0.58
C THR A 229 16.23 12.64 -0.93
N ASP A 230 16.20 13.98 -0.91
CA ASP A 230 17.42 14.80 -1.05
C ASP A 230 18.21 14.87 0.27
N GLU A 231 17.55 14.59 1.40
CA GLU A 231 18.20 14.60 2.70
C GLU A 231 19.09 13.36 2.83
N LYS A 232 20.40 13.60 2.92
CA LYS A 232 21.36 12.56 3.32
C LYS A 232 21.11 12.21 4.77
N LEU A 233 20.16 11.32 5.00
CA LEU A 233 19.92 10.76 6.31
C LEU A 233 20.97 9.67 6.53
N ASP A 234 21.69 9.74 7.66
CA ASP A 234 22.78 8.82 8.00
C ASP A 234 22.35 7.33 8.05
N TRP A 235 21.05 7.06 8.02
CA TRP A 235 20.44 5.73 8.07
C TRP A 235 19.91 5.23 6.71
N CYS A 236 19.98 6.03 5.64
CA CYS A 236 19.62 5.56 4.29
C CYS A 236 20.65 4.55 3.76
N SER A 237 20.19 3.39 3.31
CA SER A 237 21.06 2.36 2.72
C SER A 237 21.52 2.72 1.30
N HIS A 238 22.59 2.08 0.82
CA HIS A 238 22.97 2.07 -0.60
C HIS A 238 22.89 0.63 -1.17
N PRO A 239 22.04 0.35 -2.18
CA PRO A 239 21.15 1.28 -2.86
C PRO A 239 20.02 1.79 -1.93
N PRO A 240 19.45 2.98 -2.24
CA PRO A 240 18.36 3.57 -1.47
C PRO A 240 17.15 2.63 -1.38
N ARG A 241 16.55 2.57 -0.19
CA ARG A 241 15.39 1.73 0.13
C ARG A 241 14.35 2.55 0.89
N PRO A 242 13.11 2.05 1.03
CA PRO A 242 12.10 2.65 1.87
C PRO A 242 12.63 2.98 3.26
N PRO A 243 12.30 4.17 3.81
CA PRO A 243 11.52 5.27 3.21
C PRO A 243 12.36 6.26 2.40
N CYS A 244 13.68 6.08 2.25
CA CYS A 244 14.54 7.02 1.54
C CYS A 244 14.33 7.03 0.01
N ALA A 245 13.83 5.92 -0.53
CA ALA A 245 13.44 5.78 -1.93
C ALA A 245 12.36 4.71 -2.06
N ALA A 246 11.67 4.67 -3.20
CA ALA A 246 10.66 3.66 -3.49
C ALA A 246 9.55 3.54 -2.42
N PHE A 247 9.11 4.69 -1.89
CA PHE A 247 8.15 4.75 -0.78
C PHE A 247 7.03 5.73 -1.08
N VAL A 248 5.80 5.30 -0.78
CA VAL A 248 4.62 6.16 -0.68
C VAL A 248 3.92 5.80 0.63
N GLU A 249 3.44 6.79 1.35
CA GLU A 249 2.69 6.58 2.58
C GLU A 249 1.31 6.00 2.26
N ILE A 250 0.85 5.10 3.12
CA ILE A 250 -0.44 4.42 2.94
C ILE A 250 -1.65 5.36 2.99
N MET A 251 -1.50 6.65 3.30
CA MET A 251 -2.58 7.63 3.46
C MET A 251 -3.27 7.97 2.13
N ALA A 252 -2.49 8.35 1.11
CA ALA A 252 -2.99 8.78 -0.19
C ALA A 252 -2.35 8.06 -1.40
N PRO A 253 -2.14 6.73 -1.36
CA PRO A 253 -1.51 6.02 -2.46
C PRO A 253 -2.44 5.92 -3.68
N VAL A 254 -1.80 5.84 -4.83
CA VAL A 254 -2.39 5.55 -6.14
C VAL A 254 -1.58 4.44 -6.78
N PHE A 255 -2.28 3.39 -7.20
CA PHE A 255 -1.69 2.21 -7.81
C PHE A 255 -2.13 2.11 -9.26
N SER A 256 -1.22 1.71 -10.15
CA SER A 256 -1.62 1.15 -11.43
C SER A 256 -2.39 -0.16 -11.23
N ARG A 257 -3.11 -0.59 -12.26
CA ARG A 257 -3.75 -1.91 -12.31
C ARG A 257 -2.79 -3.05 -11.92
N ASP A 258 -1.60 -3.04 -12.50
CA ASP A 258 -0.66 -4.16 -12.38
C ASP A 258 0.00 -4.17 -10.99
N ALA A 259 0.40 -3.00 -10.49
CA ALA A 259 0.88 -2.86 -9.12
C ALA A 259 -0.19 -3.27 -8.10
N TRP A 260 -1.45 -2.86 -8.30
CA TRP A 260 -2.54 -3.23 -7.41
C TRP A 260 -2.76 -4.74 -7.36
N ARG A 261 -2.65 -5.45 -8.49
CA ARG A 261 -2.77 -6.92 -8.52
C ARG A 261 -1.77 -7.57 -7.56
N CYS A 262 -0.54 -7.08 -7.49
CA CYS A 262 0.45 -7.55 -6.52
C CYS A 262 0.14 -7.08 -5.09
N VAL A 263 -0.13 -5.79 -4.88
CA VAL A 263 -0.38 -5.21 -3.55
C VAL A 263 -1.58 -5.86 -2.88
N TRP A 264 -2.63 -6.20 -3.63
CA TRP A 264 -3.80 -6.90 -3.10
C TRP A 264 -3.43 -8.25 -2.45
N HIS A 265 -2.50 -9.00 -3.04
CA HIS A 265 -2.02 -10.28 -2.47
C HIS A 265 -1.13 -10.07 -1.24
N MET A 266 -0.47 -8.93 -1.13
CA MET A 266 0.33 -8.55 0.03
C MET A 266 -0.53 -8.26 1.27
N ILE A 267 -1.72 -7.65 1.08
CA ILE A 267 -2.62 -7.31 2.19
C ILE A 267 -3.12 -8.59 2.88
N GLN A 268 -2.90 -8.66 4.19
CA GLN A 268 -3.26 -9.79 5.04
C GLN A 268 -4.72 -9.71 5.47
N ASN A 269 -5.43 -10.85 5.51
CA ASN A 269 -6.87 -10.86 5.84
C ASN A 269 -7.19 -10.46 7.29
N ASP A 270 -6.25 -10.70 8.21
CA ASP A 270 -6.37 -10.51 9.66
C ASP A 270 -5.66 -9.25 10.19
N LEU A 271 -4.84 -8.58 9.37
CA LEU A 271 -4.20 -7.30 9.69
C LEU A 271 -4.91 -6.19 8.92
N VAL A 272 -5.68 -5.38 9.63
CA VAL A 272 -6.68 -4.52 9.02
C VAL A 272 -6.20 -3.07 8.86
N HIS A 273 -5.23 -2.60 9.64
CA HIS A 273 -4.82 -1.19 9.62
C HIS A 273 -3.82 -0.84 8.50
N GLY A 274 -3.11 -1.84 7.98
CA GLY A 274 -2.16 -1.69 6.86
C GLY A 274 -0.86 -0.95 7.19
N TRP A 275 -0.58 -0.62 8.44
CA TRP A 275 0.72 -0.06 8.84
C TRP A 275 1.86 -1.03 8.50
N GLY A 276 2.93 -0.52 7.88
CA GLY A 276 4.04 -1.31 7.37
C GLY A 276 3.89 -1.77 5.91
N LEU A 277 2.70 -1.66 5.31
CA LEU A 277 2.51 -1.98 3.88
C LEU A 277 3.35 -1.08 2.98
N ASP A 278 3.42 0.22 3.30
CA ASP A 278 4.23 1.26 2.65
C ASP A 278 5.70 0.87 2.48
N PHE A 279 6.30 0.21 3.47
CA PHE A 279 7.66 -0.32 3.39
C PHE A 279 7.81 -1.53 2.45
N ALA A 280 6.70 -2.22 2.18
CA ALA A 280 6.69 -3.43 1.37
C ALA A 280 6.26 -3.18 -0.09
N LEU A 281 5.61 -2.05 -0.40
CA LEU A 281 5.09 -1.73 -1.73
C LEU A 281 6.13 -1.85 -2.85
N ARG A 282 7.40 -1.56 -2.58
CA ARG A 282 8.49 -1.73 -3.55
C ARG A 282 8.59 -3.12 -4.19
N ARG A 283 8.07 -4.16 -3.51
CA ARG A 283 8.08 -5.55 -4.01
C ARG A 283 7.09 -5.78 -5.16
N CYS A 284 6.21 -4.80 -5.43
CA CYS A 284 5.16 -4.89 -6.43
C CYS A 284 5.42 -4.07 -7.69
N VAL A 285 6.69 -3.71 -7.94
CA VAL A 285 7.14 -3.04 -9.15
C VAL A 285 8.45 -3.66 -9.65
N GLU A 286 8.84 -3.36 -10.88
CA GLU A 286 10.13 -3.80 -11.42
C GLU A 286 11.30 -3.11 -10.71
N GLU A 287 12.41 -3.84 -10.56
CA GLU A 287 13.65 -3.32 -9.98
C GLU A 287 14.47 -2.54 -11.04
N PRO A 288 15.10 -1.41 -10.67
CA PRO A 288 15.13 -0.86 -9.33
C PRO A 288 13.83 -0.13 -8.96
N ALA A 289 13.23 -0.48 -7.83
CA ALA A 289 11.86 -0.06 -7.50
C ALA A 289 11.64 1.47 -7.46
N PHE A 290 12.68 2.25 -7.15
CA PHE A 290 12.57 3.72 -7.12
C PHE A 290 12.32 4.32 -8.51
N GLU A 291 12.57 3.60 -9.61
CA GLU A 291 12.24 4.09 -10.95
C GLU A 291 10.72 4.13 -11.21
N ASN A 292 9.95 3.28 -10.53
CA ASN A 292 8.51 3.09 -10.75
C ASN A 292 7.64 3.64 -9.60
N ILE A 293 8.25 4.07 -8.50
CA ILE A 293 7.57 4.61 -7.33
C ILE A 293 7.99 6.05 -7.09
N GLY A 294 7.02 6.97 -6.97
CA GLY A 294 7.35 8.39 -6.80
C GLY A 294 6.23 9.26 -6.27
N ILE A 295 6.62 10.47 -5.90
CA ILE A 295 5.77 11.51 -5.34
C ILE A 295 5.55 12.56 -6.43
N VAL A 296 4.29 12.89 -6.71
CA VAL A 296 3.94 13.91 -7.71
C VAL A 296 3.89 15.27 -7.01
N ASP A 297 4.93 16.07 -7.21
CA ASP A 297 5.11 17.36 -6.53
C ASP A 297 4.26 18.49 -7.13
N SER A 298 3.98 18.41 -8.43
CA SER A 298 3.17 19.39 -9.14
C SER A 298 1.68 19.33 -8.77
N GLN A 299 1.25 18.27 -8.11
CA GLN A 299 -0.11 18.04 -7.63
C GLN A 299 -0.03 17.60 -6.17
N TRP A 300 -0.37 18.48 -5.23
CA TRP A 300 -0.12 18.24 -3.81
C TRP A 300 -1.37 18.36 -2.97
N ILE A 301 -1.30 17.76 -1.78
CA ILE A 301 -2.38 17.71 -0.81
C ILE A 301 -1.86 18.12 0.57
N VAL A 302 -2.80 18.41 1.47
CA VAL A 302 -2.53 18.75 2.87
C VAL A 302 -3.05 17.64 3.76
N HIS A 303 -2.22 17.10 4.67
CA HIS A 303 -2.72 16.22 5.72
C HIS A 303 -3.35 17.06 6.84
N GLN A 304 -4.65 16.90 7.07
CA GLN A 304 -5.40 17.71 8.05
C GLN A 304 -5.39 17.11 9.46
N PHE A 305 -4.91 15.87 9.63
CA PHE A 305 -4.83 15.14 10.91
C PHE A 305 -6.17 15.06 11.65
N ILE A 306 -7.29 14.90 10.94
CA ILE A 306 -8.62 14.89 11.56
C ILE A 306 -8.89 13.51 12.16
N PRO A 307 -8.95 13.34 13.50
CA PRO A 307 -9.09 12.02 14.09
C PRO A 307 -10.54 11.56 14.00
N SER A 308 -10.80 10.54 13.17
CA SER A 308 -12.14 10.06 12.91
C SER A 308 -12.29 8.57 13.25
N LEU A 309 -11.69 7.68 12.44
CA LEU A 309 -11.77 6.23 12.63
C LEU A 309 -11.08 5.77 13.92
N GLY A 310 -9.97 6.41 14.31
CA GLY A 310 -9.30 6.10 15.58
C GLY A 310 -10.23 6.24 16.79
N ASN A 311 -11.16 7.20 16.74
CA ASN A 311 -12.13 7.42 17.82
C ASN A 311 -13.26 6.37 17.85
N GLN A 312 -13.36 5.49 16.86
CA GLN A 312 -14.30 4.36 16.83
C GLN A 312 -13.82 3.14 17.63
N GLY A 313 -12.66 3.25 18.30
CA GLY A 313 -12.14 2.25 19.22
C GLY A 313 -13.03 2.04 20.46
N LYS A 314 -12.58 1.16 21.36
CA LYS A 314 -13.19 1.01 22.69
C LYS A 314 -12.35 1.74 23.71
N GLU A 315 -13.01 2.48 24.59
CA GLU A 315 -12.39 2.96 25.83
C GLU A 315 -12.09 1.75 26.72
N ASP A 316 -10.89 1.70 27.29
CA ASP A 316 -10.48 0.63 28.20
C ASP A 316 -9.53 1.17 29.27
N ASN A 317 -9.80 0.85 30.54
CA ASN A 317 -8.94 1.19 31.68
C ASN A 317 -8.46 2.67 31.72
N GLY A 318 -9.33 3.61 31.37
CA GLY A 318 -9.01 5.05 31.35
C GLY A 318 -8.20 5.52 30.13
N LYS A 319 -7.92 4.65 29.16
CA LYS A 319 -7.36 5.03 27.86
C LYS A 319 -8.46 5.48 26.90
N ALA A 320 -8.22 6.58 26.21
CA ALA A 320 -9.10 7.07 25.16
C ALA A 320 -9.20 6.05 24.00
N PRO A 321 -10.35 5.93 23.30
CA PRO A 321 -10.57 4.97 22.23
C PRO A 321 -9.45 4.90 21.16
N TRP A 322 -8.93 6.06 20.74
CA TRP A 322 -7.87 6.15 19.73
C TRP A 322 -6.54 5.53 20.17
N GLN A 323 -6.26 5.47 21.48
CA GLN A 323 -5.05 4.86 22.00
C GLN A 323 -5.07 3.35 21.77
N GLY A 324 -6.19 2.68 22.03
CA GLY A 324 -6.34 1.25 21.76
C GLY A 324 -6.22 0.90 20.27
N VAL A 325 -6.75 1.77 19.40
CA VAL A 325 -6.57 1.62 17.94
C VAL A 325 -5.09 1.77 17.57
N ARG A 326 -4.40 2.80 18.08
CA ARG A 326 -2.97 3.01 17.80
C ARG A 326 -2.08 1.88 18.32
N ASP A 327 -2.36 1.36 19.51
CA ASP A 327 -1.68 0.19 20.08
C ASP A 327 -1.84 -1.02 19.14
N ARG A 328 -3.05 -1.23 18.59
CA ARG A 328 -3.29 -2.29 17.60
C ARG A 328 -2.56 -2.02 16.27
N CYS A 329 -2.52 -0.79 15.76
CA CYS A 329 -1.77 -0.45 14.55
C CYS A 329 -0.28 -0.84 14.68
N GLN A 330 0.36 -0.46 15.79
CA GLN A 330 1.77 -0.80 16.04
C GLN A 330 1.99 -2.30 16.14
N MET A 331 1.08 -3.00 16.83
CA MET A 331 1.15 -4.44 16.98
C MET A 331 0.98 -5.16 15.62
N GLU A 332 0.04 -4.73 14.78
CA GLU A 332 -0.15 -5.28 13.43
C GLU A 332 1.04 -5.01 12.51
N TRP A 333 1.63 -3.81 12.57
CA TRP A 333 2.84 -3.48 11.83
C TRP A 333 3.95 -4.48 12.15
N LYS A 334 4.26 -4.68 13.44
CA LYS A 334 5.30 -5.63 13.85
C LYS A 334 4.98 -7.07 13.42
N MET A 335 3.71 -7.48 13.45
CA MET A 335 3.32 -8.79 12.93
C MET A 335 3.55 -8.90 11.42
N PHE A 336 3.20 -7.86 10.65
CA PHE A 336 3.40 -7.84 9.21
C PHE A 336 4.88 -7.91 8.85
N GLU A 337 5.74 -7.11 9.47
CA GLU A 337 7.19 -7.16 9.27
C GLU A 337 7.74 -8.56 9.53
N ASN A 338 7.39 -9.16 10.68
CA ASN A 338 7.83 -10.51 11.01
C ASN A 338 7.38 -11.55 9.97
N ARG A 339 6.16 -11.42 9.41
CA ARG A 339 5.66 -12.32 8.36
C ARG A 339 6.43 -12.17 7.07
N VAL A 340 6.71 -10.93 6.65
CA VAL A 340 7.50 -10.64 5.45
C VAL A 340 8.91 -11.21 5.61
N ASP A 341 9.57 -10.92 6.73
CA ASP A 341 10.92 -11.40 7.02
C ASP A 341 11.02 -12.93 7.06
N ALA A 342 10.03 -13.59 7.68
CA ALA A 342 9.97 -15.06 7.73
C ALA A 342 9.76 -15.66 6.34
N ALA A 343 8.81 -15.11 5.56
CA ALA A 343 8.53 -15.58 4.20
C ALA A 343 9.74 -15.40 3.28
N GLU A 344 10.45 -14.27 3.37
CA GLU A 344 11.67 -14.04 2.60
C GLU A 344 12.78 -15.03 2.98
N LYS A 345 13.00 -15.26 4.29
CA LYS A 345 13.99 -16.26 4.74
C LYS A 345 13.68 -17.65 4.23
N ASP A 346 12.41 -18.06 4.26
CA ASP A 346 12.01 -19.39 3.80
C ASP A 346 12.11 -19.52 2.28
N TYR A 347 11.79 -18.46 1.53
CA TYR A 347 12.01 -18.40 0.09
C TYR A 347 13.51 -18.49 -0.30
N PHE A 348 14.39 -17.74 0.38
CA PHE A 348 15.83 -17.84 0.09
C PHE A 348 16.41 -19.21 0.45
N LYS A 349 15.92 -19.85 1.51
CA LYS A 349 16.30 -21.23 1.83
C LYS A 349 15.84 -22.21 0.75
N SER A 350 14.63 -22.06 0.21
CA SER A 350 14.15 -22.95 -0.85
C SER A 350 15.02 -22.85 -2.12
N LEU A 351 15.45 -21.64 -2.49
CA LEU A 351 16.37 -21.43 -3.61
C LEU A 351 17.77 -22.07 -3.39
N GLN A 352 18.27 -22.07 -2.15
CA GLN A 352 19.53 -22.74 -1.82
C GLN A 352 19.43 -24.26 -1.86
N VAL A 353 18.27 -24.82 -1.50
CA VAL A 353 18.00 -26.26 -1.59
C VAL A 353 17.81 -26.71 -3.05
N GLU A 354 17.26 -25.84 -3.91
CA GLU A 354 17.07 -26.11 -5.34
C GLU A 354 18.35 -25.98 -6.17
N SER A 355 19.40 -25.34 -5.65
CA SER A 355 20.72 -25.30 -6.29
C SER A 355 21.49 -26.58 -5.97
N PRO A 356 21.76 -27.49 -6.94
CA PRO A 356 22.54 -28.69 -6.66
C PRO A 356 23.95 -28.27 -6.23
N SER A 357 24.46 -28.93 -5.19
CA SER A 357 25.86 -28.91 -4.81
C SER A 357 26.71 -29.51 -5.95
N ASN A 358 27.01 -28.73 -6.98
CA ASN A 358 28.09 -29.03 -7.91
C ASN A 358 29.43 -28.78 -7.21
N SER A 359 29.74 -29.64 -6.25
CA SER A 359 31.08 -29.83 -5.70
C SER A 359 31.30 -31.28 -5.35
N THR A 360 31.26 -32.15 -6.36
CA THR A 360 32.05 -33.38 -6.35
C THR A 360 33.39 -33.09 -7.00
N THR A 361 34.38 -32.79 -6.16
CA THR A 361 35.80 -32.92 -6.47
C THR A 361 36.22 -34.35 -6.14
N SER A 362 36.75 -35.10 -7.12
CA SER A 362 37.66 -36.26 -7.01
C SER A 362 37.63 -36.98 -8.37
N GLN A 363 38.72 -37.34 -9.04
CA GLN A 363 40.16 -37.41 -8.75
C GLN A 363 40.91 -37.26 -10.08
#